data_AF-A0A809PMG0-F1
#
_entry.id   AF-A0A809PMG0-F1
#
_cell.length_a   1.000
_cell.length_b   1.000
_cell.length_c   1.000
_cell.angle_alpha   90.00
_cell.angle_beta   90.00
_cell.angle_gamma   90.00
#
_symmetry.space_group_name_H-M   'P 1'
#
loop_
_entity.id
_entity.type
_entity.pdbx_description
1 polymer ?
#
loop_
_entity_poly.entity_id
_entity_poly.type
_entity_poly.pdbx_seq_one_letter_code
_entity_poly.pdbx_strand_id
1 'polypeptide(L)'
;MIVGAGLANAGELAVSARHLVTDSLTMEHVAALDAALKANPDMKEIELVDVPGASKIAPDVAYQFQLRINQNKMRTFARGFCASTCAYIFLMGHERTLLPSKNGQDTVLLMHSINSGIDGTFQRTYNDDLISIVHQRSNGKLPFDLLNKMYETTDRSGGIYIYRKPLDTGGYVFFQAQYGAKRVKMSDATPADLGIHVDE
;
A
#
# COMPACT_ATOMS: atom_id res chain seq x y z
N MET A 1 -12.19 -0.17 -61.99
CA MET A 1 -13.35 -0.56 -61.15
C MET A 1 -12.84 -0.77 -59.73
N ILE A 2 -13.33 0.06 -58.80
CA ILE A 2 -13.67 -0.21 -57.39
C ILE A 2 -12.56 -0.86 -56.52
N VAL A 3 -11.77 -0.06 -55.76
CA VAL A 3 -11.98 0.38 -54.35
C VAL A 3 -12.01 -0.77 -53.33
N GLY A 4 -11.15 -0.68 -52.32
CA GLY A 4 -11.21 -1.53 -51.12
C GLY A 4 -10.16 -1.17 -50.09
N ALA A 5 -10.30 0.01 -49.46
CA ALA A 5 -9.65 0.31 -48.19
C ALA A 5 -10.12 -0.69 -47.12
N GLY A 6 -9.18 -1.32 -46.43
CA GLY A 6 -9.43 -2.27 -45.35
C GLY A 6 -8.67 -1.85 -44.10
N LEU A 7 -9.24 -0.88 -43.40
CA LEU A 7 -9.09 -0.52 -41.99
C LEU A 7 -8.07 -1.37 -41.19
N ALA A 8 -6.91 -0.77 -40.90
CA ALA A 8 -6.13 -1.20 -39.76
C ALA A 8 -6.97 -0.92 -38.51
N ASN A 9 -7.49 -2.01 -37.94
CA ASN A 9 -8.36 -2.01 -36.79
C ASN A 9 -7.66 -1.28 -35.64
N ALA A 10 -8.32 -0.27 -35.11
CA ALA A 10 -7.96 0.39 -33.86
C ALA A 10 -8.18 -0.61 -32.72
N GLY A 11 -7.25 -1.56 -32.59
CA GLY A 11 -7.16 -2.46 -31.46
C GLY A 11 -6.58 -1.67 -30.30
N GLU A 12 -7.48 -1.17 -29.45
CA GLU A 12 -7.28 -0.81 -28.05
C GLU A 12 -5.82 -0.76 -27.61
N LEU A 13 -5.25 0.44 -27.64
CA LEU A 13 -4.25 0.80 -26.65
C LEU A 13 -4.93 0.60 -25.29
N ALA A 14 -4.71 -0.55 -24.66
CA ALA A 14 -5.13 -0.81 -23.30
C ALA A 14 -4.58 0.34 -22.46
N VAL A 15 -5.45 1.31 -22.15
CA VAL A 15 -5.16 2.37 -21.20
C VAL A 15 -4.67 1.64 -19.97
N SER A 16 -3.42 1.89 -19.57
CA SER A 16 -2.87 1.32 -18.34
C SER A 16 -3.92 1.47 -17.24
N ALA A 17 -4.53 0.35 -16.83
CA ALA A 17 -5.74 0.37 -16.00
C ALA A 17 -5.48 0.92 -14.59
N ARG A 18 -4.20 1.12 -14.26
CA ARG A 18 -3.67 1.47 -12.94
C ARG A 18 -2.90 2.78 -12.99
N HIS A 19 -3.11 3.61 -11.98
CA HIS A 19 -2.18 4.67 -11.63
C HIS A 19 -0.96 4.06 -10.92
N LEU A 20 0.22 4.26 -11.48
CA LEU A 20 1.47 3.71 -10.94
C LEU A 20 2.19 4.73 -10.05
N VAL A 21 2.71 4.25 -8.93
CA VAL A 21 3.62 4.98 -8.04
C VAL A 21 4.87 4.13 -7.82
N THR A 22 6.05 4.66 -8.15
CA THR A 22 7.30 3.89 -8.20
C THR A 22 8.44 4.46 -7.35
N ASP A 23 8.19 5.57 -6.65
CA ASP A 23 9.19 6.23 -5.82
C ASP A 23 8.57 6.80 -4.54
N SER A 24 9.28 7.70 -3.86
CA SER A 24 8.83 8.22 -2.57
C SER A 24 7.57 9.07 -2.72
N LEU A 25 6.58 8.81 -1.86
CA LEU A 25 5.28 9.46 -1.91
C LEU A 25 5.39 10.96 -1.62
N THR A 26 4.78 11.76 -2.50
CA THR A 26 4.72 13.23 -2.46
C THR A 26 3.35 13.73 -2.89
N MET A 27 3.10 15.04 -2.75
CA MET A 27 1.89 15.67 -3.31
C MET A 27 1.86 15.67 -4.84
N GLU A 28 3.00 15.52 -5.52
CA GLU A 28 3.03 15.38 -6.98
C GLU A 28 2.33 14.09 -7.44
N HIS A 29 2.48 13.01 -6.66
CA HIS A 29 1.75 11.77 -6.90
C HIS A 29 0.24 11.92 -6.73
N VAL A 30 -0.20 12.73 -5.76
CA VAL A 30 -1.62 13.09 -5.60
C VAL A 30 -2.13 13.85 -6.82
N ALA A 31 -1.37 14.85 -7.29
CA ALA A 31 -1.73 15.62 -8.47
C ALA A 31 -1.75 14.75 -9.74
N ALA A 32 -0.81 13.81 -9.87
CA ALA A 32 -0.76 12.85 -10.96
C ALA A 32 -1.95 11.87 -10.93
N LEU A 33 -2.37 11.43 -9.75
CA LEU A 33 -3.58 10.62 -9.58
C LEU A 33 -4.82 11.42 -10.00
N ASP A 34 -4.95 12.68 -9.58
CA ASP A 34 -6.06 13.55 -9.98
C ASP A 34 -6.10 13.76 -11.50
N ALA A 35 -4.94 13.97 -12.14
CA ALA A 35 -4.83 14.08 -13.59
C ALA A 35 -5.23 12.78 -14.30
N ALA A 36 -4.80 11.63 -13.78
CA ALA A 36 -5.16 10.32 -14.31
C ALA A 36 -6.67 10.03 -14.18
N LEU A 37 -7.28 10.35 -13.04
CA LEU A 37 -8.73 10.25 -12.83
C LEU A 37 -9.52 11.20 -13.73
N LYS A 38 -8.99 12.41 -14.00
CA LYS A 38 -9.62 13.34 -14.95
C LYS A 38 -9.54 12.83 -16.39
N ALA A 39 -8.42 12.23 -16.79
CA ALA A 39 -8.24 11.67 -18.11
C ALA A 39 -9.00 10.35 -18.32
N ASN A 40 -9.14 9.56 -17.26
CA ASN A 40 -9.88 8.31 -17.23
C ASN A 40 -10.71 8.17 -15.93
N PRO A 41 -11.95 8.67 -15.92
CA PRO A 41 -12.84 8.61 -14.74
C PRO A 41 -13.17 7.18 -14.28
N ASP A 42 -13.05 6.21 -15.17
CA ASP A 42 -13.31 4.78 -14.91
C ASP A 42 -12.08 4.06 -14.34
N MET A 43 -10.94 4.73 -14.21
CA MET A 43 -9.77 4.17 -13.51
C MET A 43 -10.10 3.91 -12.04
N LYS A 44 -9.89 2.68 -11.58
CA LYS A 44 -10.19 2.25 -10.20
C LYS A 44 -9.01 1.64 -9.47
N GLU A 45 -7.81 1.72 -10.02
CA GLU A 45 -6.67 0.97 -9.49
C GLU A 45 -5.46 1.87 -9.26
N ILE A 46 -4.79 1.67 -8.12
CA ILE A 46 -3.47 2.24 -7.80
C ILE A 46 -2.51 1.08 -7.59
N GLU A 47 -1.34 1.10 -8.22
CA GLU A 47 -0.26 0.14 -7.96
C GLU A 47 0.98 0.85 -7.40
N LEU A 48 1.43 0.38 -6.24
CA LEU A 48 2.58 0.87 -5.50
C LEU A 48 3.74 -0.11 -5.71
N VAL A 49 4.82 0.31 -6.35
CA VAL A 49 5.95 -0.54 -6.72
C VAL A 49 7.21 -0.01 -6.04
N ASP A 50 7.78 -0.79 -5.12
CA ASP A 50 9.03 -0.45 -4.41
C ASP A 50 8.99 0.93 -3.72
N VAL A 51 7.85 1.29 -3.15
CA VAL A 51 7.57 2.59 -2.52
C VAL A 51 7.92 2.56 -1.02
N PRO A 52 8.93 3.33 -0.57
CA PRO A 52 9.36 3.33 0.83
C PRO A 52 8.45 4.12 1.78
N GLY A 53 7.46 4.84 1.24
CA GLY A 53 6.59 5.74 1.99
C GLY A 53 6.83 7.21 1.63
N ALA A 54 6.38 8.11 2.49
CA ALA A 54 6.58 9.55 2.37
C ALA A 54 7.55 10.05 3.45
N SER A 55 8.22 11.16 3.16
CA SER A 55 9.11 11.84 4.11
C SER A 55 8.34 12.84 4.97
N LYS A 56 8.63 14.14 4.85
CA LYS A 56 8.18 15.19 5.78
C LYS A 56 6.65 15.40 5.88
N ILE A 57 5.92 14.98 4.86
CA ILE A 57 4.48 15.23 4.70
C ILE A 57 3.68 13.93 4.67
N ALA A 58 4.19 12.88 5.32
CA ALA A 58 3.54 11.57 5.36
C ALA A 58 2.06 11.64 5.79
N PRO A 59 1.67 12.44 6.80
CA PRO A 59 0.27 12.56 7.17
C PRO A 59 -0.64 13.07 6.05
N ASP A 60 -0.23 14.17 5.41
CA ASP A 60 -1.00 14.84 4.37
C ASP A 60 -1.13 13.96 3.12
N VAL A 61 -0.06 13.28 2.72
CA VAL A 61 -0.08 12.40 1.55
C VAL A 61 -1.03 11.22 1.77
N ALA A 62 -0.96 10.54 2.93
CA ALA A 62 -1.86 9.43 3.21
C ALA A 62 -3.34 9.87 3.20
N TYR A 63 -3.63 11.02 3.82
CA TYR A 63 -4.98 11.58 3.86
C TYR A 63 -5.50 11.91 2.45
N GLN A 64 -4.69 12.54 1.61
CA GLN A 64 -5.12 12.90 0.25
C GLN A 64 -5.37 11.68 -0.63
N PHE A 65 -4.54 10.65 -0.54
CA PHE A 65 -4.80 9.36 -1.19
C PHE A 65 -6.08 8.70 -0.67
N GLN A 66 -6.31 8.71 0.66
CA GLN A 66 -7.52 8.16 1.26
C GLN A 66 -8.79 8.82 0.70
N LEU A 67 -8.79 10.15 0.52
CA LEU A 67 -9.92 10.86 -0.07
C LEU A 67 -10.26 10.32 -1.47
N ARG A 68 -9.25 10.18 -2.34
CA ARG A 68 -9.45 9.68 -3.72
C ARG A 68 -9.86 8.21 -3.73
N ILE A 69 -9.26 7.39 -2.88
CA ILE A 69 -9.64 5.98 -2.71
C ILE A 69 -11.12 5.87 -2.34
N ASN A 70 -11.59 6.67 -1.38
CA ASN A 70 -12.97 6.65 -0.92
C ASN A 70 -13.97 7.17 -1.95
N GLN A 71 -13.63 8.28 -2.60
CA GLN A 71 -14.47 8.91 -3.62
C GLN A 71 -14.64 8.01 -4.85
N ASN A 72 -13.55 7.38 -5.28
CA ASN A 72 -13.53 6.59 -6.51
C ASN A 72 -13.67 5.09 -6.30
N LYS A 73 -13.79 4.62 -5.05
CA LYS A 73 -13.85 3.19 -4.68
C LYS A 73 -12.64 2.39 -5.20
N MET A 74 -11.45 2.97 -5.03
CA MET A 74 -10.24 2.42 -5.64
C MET A 74 -9.75 1.16 -4.95
N ARG A 75 -9.21 0.25 -5.77
CA ARG A 75 -8.46 -0.94 -5.38
C ARG A 75 -6.97 -0.62 -5.39
N THR A 76 -6.23 -1.26 -4.49
CA THR A 76 -4.80 -1.02 -4.30
C THR A 76 -4.02 -2.30 -4.53
N PHE A 77 -2.91 -2.14 -5.22
CA PHE A 77 -1.95 -3.18 -5.50
C PHE A 77 -0.60 -2.75 -4.94
N ALA A 78 0.14 -3.70 -4.37
CA ALA A 78 1.52 -3.45 -3.96
C ALA A 78 2.43 -4.56 -4.49
N ARG A 79 3.64 -4.17 -4.91
CA ARG A 79 4.67 -5.05 -5.44
C ARG A 79 6.04 -4.66 -4.90
N GLY A 80 6.85 -5.66 -4.57
CA GLY A 80 8.19 -5.46 -4.05
C GLY A 80 8.12 -4.87 -2.64
N PHE A 81 8.70 -3.69 -2.43
CA PHE A 81 8.67 -3.05 -1.11
C PHE A 81 7.54 -2.01 -1.00
N CYS A 82 6.74 -2.06 0.07
CA CYS A 82 5.74 -1.03 0.37
C CYS A 82 5.73 -0.70 1.87
N ALA A 83 6.39 0.39 2.24
CA ALA A 83 6.63 0.75 3.64
C ALA A 83 5.97 2.05 4.07
N SER A 84 5.76 2.17 5.38
CA SER A 84 5.28 3.39 6.02
C SER A 84 3.95 3.86 5.41
N THR A 85 3.87 5.12 4.97
CA THR A 85 2.74 5.70 4.23
C THR A 85 2.26 4.83 3.07
N CYS A 86 3.16 4.11 2.37
CA CYS A 86 2.76 3.18 1.31
C CYS A 86 1.86 2.08 1.86
N ALA A 87 2.27 1.43 2.94
CA ALA A 87 1.53 0.32 3.54
C ALA A 87 0.12 0.78 3.97
N TYR A 88 0.00 1.99 4.53
CA TYR A 88 -1.31 2.55 4.85
C TYR A 88 -2.16 2.83 3.61
N ILE A 89 -1.62 3.50 2.59
CA ILE A 89 -2.36 3.78 1.34
C ILE A 89 -2.84 2.47 0.73
N PHE A 90 -1.97 1.46 0.66
CA PHE A 90 -2.33 0.12 0.23
C PHE A 90 -3.50 -0.42 1.07
N LEU A 91 -3.37 -0.50 2.39
CA LEU A 91 -4.38 -1.10 3.28
C LEU A 91 -5.71 -0.32 3.34
N MET A 92 -5.73 0.95 2.95
CA MET A 92 -6.95 1.76 2.88
C MET A 92 -7.79 1.50 1.60
N GLY A 93 -7.23 0.83 0.59
CA GLY A 93 -7.93 0.43 -0.64
C GLY A 93 -9.17 -0.41 -0.36
N HIS A 94 -10.20 -0.32 -1.21
CA HIS A 94 -11.44 -1.09 -1.07
C HIS A 94 -11.21 -2.61 -1.23
N GLU A 95 -10.34 -2.97 -2.18
CA GLU A 95 -9.71 -4.28 -2.32
C GLU A 95 -8.20 -4.08 -2.34
N ARG A 96 -7.46 -5.06 -1.82
CA ARG A 96 -6.02 -4.96 -1.53
C ARG A 96 -5.35 -6.21 -2.06
N THR A 97 -4.41 -6.08 -2.99
CA THR A 97 -3.75 -7.23 -3.62
C THR A 97 -2.23 -7.11 -3.58
N LEU A 98 -1.56 -8.10 -2.99
CA LEU A 98 -0.10 -8.24 -3.07
C LEU A 98 0.28 -9.01 -4.34
N LEU A 99 1.02 -8.33 -5.22
CA LEU A 99 1.53 -8.88 -6.48
C LEU A 99 2.94 -9.47 -6.25
N PRO A 100 3.40 -10.45 -7.05
CA PRO A 100 4.77 -10.95 -6.98
C PRO A 100 5.80 -9.87 -7.36
N SER A 101 6.97 -9.80 -6.74
CA SER A 101 8.00 -8.83 -7.16
C SER A 101 8.53 -9.12 -8.56
N LYS A 102 9.03 -8.09 -9.27
CA LYS A 102 9.69 -8.25 -10.57
C LYS A 102 11.08 -8.87 -10.48
N ASN A 103 11.75 -8.74 -9.35
CA ASN A 103 13.15 -9.17 -9.16
C ASN A 103 13.29 -10.52 -8.44
N GLY A 104 12.18 -11.25 -8.24
CA GLY A 104 12.17 -12.54 -7.54
C GLY A 104 12.25 -12.44 -6.01
N GLN A 105 12.44 -11.26 -5.43
CA GLN A 105 12.27 -11.06 -3.99
C GLN A 105 10.80 -11.15 -3.59
N ASP A 106 10.51 -11.42 -2.32
CA ASP A 106 9.12 -11.42 -1.88
C ASP A 106 8.58 -9.99 -1.76
N THR A 107 7.28 -9.82 -2.03
CA THR A 107 6.60 -8.56 -1.78
C THR A 107 6.29 -8.42 -0.30
N VAL A 108 6.63 -7.27 0.28
CA VAL A 108 6.51 -7.03 1.72
C VAL A 108 5.88 -5.68 2.02
N LEU A 109 4.96 -5.68 2.98
CA LEU A 109 4.46 -4.48 3.63
C LEU A 109 5.22 -4.24 4.92
N LEU A 110 5.62 -3.01 5.16
CA LEU A 110 6.14 -2.57 6.46
C LEU A 110 5.25 -1.47 7.02
N MET A 111 4.52 -1.77 8.09
CA MET A 111 3.78 -0.78 8.86
C MET A 111 4.58 -0.37 10.08
N HIS A 112 4.68 0.93 10.30
CA HIS A 112 5.20 1.50 11.53
C HIS A 112 4.44 2.78 11.87
N SER A 113 4.68 3.34 13.06
CA SER A 113 4.09 4.63 13.45
C SER A 113 4.58 5.76 12.54
N ILE A 114 3.65 6.61 12.09
CA ILE A 114 3.96 7.84 11.36
C ILE A 114 4.23 8.95 12.37
N ASN A 115 5.44 9.52 12.29
CA ASN A 115 5.83 10.67 13.08
C ASN A 115 5.70 11.95 12.25
N SER A 116 5.58 13.08 12.93
CA SER A 116 5.71 14.40 12.35
C SER A 116 7.02 14.52 11.57
N GLY A 117 6.93 15.00 10.34
CA GLY A 117 8.10 15.29 9.52
C GLY A 117 8.80 16.60 9.87
N ILE A 118 8.21 17.42 10.74
CA ILE A 118 8.74 18.73 11.16
C ILE A 118 9.73 18.55 12.31
N ASP A 119 9.30 17.87 13.37
CA ASP A 119 10.01 17.74 14.65
C ASP A 119 10.19 16.28 15.09
N GLY A 120 9.73 15.32 14.29
CA GLY A 120 9.86 13.91 14.60
C GLY A 120 8.90 13.40 15.67
N THR A 121 8.00 14.24 16.17
CA THR A 121 7.05 13.88 17.24
C THR A 121 6.10 12.76 16.81
N PHE A 122 5.88 11.81 17.72
CA PHE A 122 4.89 10.77 17.52
C PHE A 122 3.48 11.36 17.58
N GLN A 123 2.70 11.15 16.51
CA GLN A 123 1.35 11.72 16.41
C GLN A 123 0.28 10.67 16.73
N ARG A 124 0.00 10.46 18.02
CA ARG A 124 -0.89 9.38 18.48
C ARG A 124 -2.26 9.40 17.81
N THR A 125 -2.96 10.54 17.85
CA THR A 125 -4.31 10.67 17.28
C THR A 125 -4.33 10.32 15.79
N TYR A 126 -3.37 10.85 15.03
CA TYR A 126 -3.27 10.56 13.59
C TYR A 126 -3.06 9.07 13.30
N ASN A 127 -2.17 8.42 14.06
CA ASN A 127 -1.95 6.98 13.90
C ASN A 127 -3.19 6.19 14.29
N ASP A 128 -3.86 6.54 15.40
CA ASP A 128 -5.09 5.86 15.84
C ASP A 128 -6.21 5.98 14.78
N ASP A 129 -6.33 7.13 14.11
CA ASP A 129 -7.27 7.32 13.00
C ASP A 129 -6.93 6.40 11.82
N LEU A 130 -5.66 6.34 11.39
CA LEU A 130 -5.22 5.43 10.32
C LEU A 130 -5.48 3.96 10.66
N ILE A 131 -5.15 3.55 11.89
CA ILE A 131 -5.41 2.20 12.39
C ILE A 131 -6.91 1.90 12.32
N SER A 132 -7.75 2.83 12.78
CA SER A 132 -9.21 2.68 12.75
C SER A 132 -9.72 2.48 11.32
N ILE A 133 -9.22 3.27 10.36
CA ILE A 133 -9.57 3.13 8.94
C ILE A 133 -9.14 1.77 8.40
N VAL A 134 -7.90 1.34 8.66
CA VAL A 134 -7.37 0.04 8.19
C VAL A 134 -8.16 -1.13 8.80
N HIS A 135 -8.44 -1.06 10.10
CA HIS A 135 -9.25 -2.05 10.81
C HIS A 135 -10.65 -2.17 10.18
N GLN A 136 -11.34 -1.05 10.00
CA GLN A 136 -12.67 -1.03 9.36
C GLN A 136 -12.62 -1.54 7.91
N ARG A 137 -11.60 -1.13 7.14
CA ARG A 137 -11.46 -1.51 5.73
C ARG A 137 -11.22 -3.00 5.54
N SER A 138 -10.54 -3.64 6.50
CA SER A 138 -10.33 -5.09 6.54
C SER A 138 -11.53 -5.87 7.10
N ASN A 139 -12.62 -5.20 7.48
CA ASN A 139 -13.74 -5.78 8.22
C ASN A 139 -13.28 -6.48 9.51
N GLY A 140 -12.36 -5.85 10.23
CA GLY A 140 -11.81 -6.34 11.50
C GLY A 140 -10.74 -7.42 11.40
N LYS A 141 -10.39 -7.88 10.20
CA LYS A 141 -9.36 -8.91 9.97
C LYS A 141 -7.93 -8.47 10.29
N LEU A 142 -7.68 -7.17 10.28
CA LEU A 142 -6.50 -6.55 10.90
C LEU A 142 -6.92 -6.02 12.27
N PRO A 143 -6.75 -6.79 13.36
CA PRO A 143 -7.24 -6.40 14.67
C PRO A 143 -6.36 -5.30 15.28
N PHE A 144 -6.96 -4.51 16.18
CA PHE A 144 -6.28 -3.38 16.82
C PHE A 144 -5.03 -3.79 17.60
N ASP A 145 -5.03 -4.96 18.25
CA ASP A 145 -3.88 -5.48 19.00
C ASP A 145 -2.68 -5.74 18.08
N LEU A 146 -2.91 -6.29 16.89
CA LEU A 146 -1.88 -6.46 15.86
C LEU A 146 -1.39 -5.09 15.36
N LEU A 147 -2.29 -4.18 15.00
CA LEU A 147 -1.91 -2.86 14.46
C LEU A 147 -1.17 -1.99 15.49
N ASN A 148 -1.60 -2.00 16.75
CA ASN A 148 -0.98 -1.23 17.84
C ASN A 148 0.44 -1.70 18.19
N LYS A 149 0.87 -2.89 17.74
CA LYS A 149 2.24 -3.38 17.97
C LYS A 149 3.31 -2.48 17.38
N MET A 150 2.99 -1.69 16.35
CA MET A 150 3.93 -0.69 15.84
C MET A 150 4.29 0.42 16.83
N TYR A 151 3.51 0.60 17.90
CA TYR A 151 3.84 1.54 18.97
C TYR A 151 4.91 1.00 19.94
N GLU A 152 5.28 -0.27 19.84
CA GLU A 152 6.35 -0.88 20.66
C GLU A 152 7.76 -0.59 20.14
N THR A 153 7.89 0.13 19.02
CA THR A 153 9.16 0.58 18.45
C THR A 153 9.22 2.11 18.33
N THR A 154 10.40 2.68 18.57
CA THR A 154 10.73 4.08 18.26
C THR A 154 11.61 4.21 17.01
N ASP A 155 12.13 3.10 16.49
CA ASP A 155 12.87 3.04 15.24
C ASP A 155 11.90 2.93 14.06
N ARG A 156 12.03 3.85 13.10
CA ARG A 156 11.22 3.91 11.88
C ARG A 156 11.44 2.72 10.93
N SER A 157 12.52 1.99 11.12
CA SER A 157 12.83 0.75 10.40
C SER A 157 12.26 -0.49 11.10
N GLY A 158 11.86 -0.34 12.37
CA GLY A 158 11.09 -1.34 13.10
C GLY A 158 9.59 -1.24 12.77
N GLY A 159 8.84 -2.27 13.12
CA GLY A 159 7.39 -2.31 12.91
C GLY A 159 6.87 -3.69 12.56
N ILE A 160 5.70 -3.71 11.95
CA ILE A 160 4.98 -4.91 11.54
C ILE A 160 5.29 -5.17 10.07
N TYR A 161 5.84 -6.33 9.79
CA TYR A 161 6.10 -6.84 8.46
C TYR A 161 5.01 -7.83 8.08
N ILE A 162 4.42 -7.66 6.89
CA ILE A 162 3.48 -8.62 6.29
C ILE A 162 4.04 -9.04 4.94
N TYR A 163 4.36 -10.32 4.81
CA TYR A 163 4.93 -10.92 3.60
C TYR A 163 3.85 -11.53 2.72
N ARG A 164 4.05 -11.46 1.40
CA ARG A 164 3.17 -12.12 0.43
C ARG A 164 3.31 -13.64 0.52
N LYS A 165 4.54 -14.15 0.67
CA LYS A 165 4.85 -15.58 0.84
C LYS A 165 5.33 -15.86 2.27
N PRO A 166 5.21 -17.10 2.77
CA PRO A 166 5.80 -17.41 4.06
C PRO A 166 7.32 -17.31 3.94
N LEU A 167 7.97 -16.70 4.93
CA LEU A 167 9.42 -16.81 5.06
C LEU A 167 9.83 -18.25 5.40
N ASP A 168 11.12 -18.57 5.34
CA ASP A 168 11.68 -19.89 5.69
C ASP A 168 11.27 -20.38 7.10
N THR A 169 10.87 -19.44 7.98
CA THR A 169 10.35 -19.71 9.33
C THR A 169 8.85 -20.07 9.36
N GLY A 170 8.19 -20.18 8.21
CA GLY A 170 6.79 -20.57 8.07
C GLY A 170 5.78 -19.50 8.51
N GLY A 171 6.19 -18.22 8.55
CA GLY A 171 5.32 -17.11 8.96
C GLY A 171 5.17 -16.04 7.88
N TYR A 172 4.06 -15.30 7.94
CA TYR A 172 3.76 -14.17 7.07
C TYR A 172 3.82 -12.83 7.82
N VAL A 173 3.53 -12.84 9.12
CA VAL A 173 3.45 -11.62 9.94
C VAL A 173 4.51 -11.63 11.02
N PHE A 174 5.32 -10.57 11.05
CA PHE A 174 6.42 -10.44 11.99
C PHE A 174 6.49 -9.04 12.58
N PHE A 175 7.00 -8.95 13.80
CA PHE A 175 7.42 -7.70 14.42
C PHE A 175 8.94 -7.60 14.40
N GLN A 176 9.47 -6.42 14.15
CA GLN A 176 10.88 -6.09 14.35
C GLN A 176 10.99 -4.84 15.21
N ALA A 177 11.70 -4.92 16.33
CA ALA A 177 11.78 -3.80 17.27
C ALA A 177 12.66 -2.64 16.76
N GLN A 178 13.63 -2.90 15.89
CA GLN A 178 14.53 -1.90 15.32
C GLN A 178 15.28 -2.47 14.11
N TYR A 179 15.93 -1.61 13.32
CA TYR A 179 16.74 -2.02 12.18
C TYR A 179 17.76 -3.09 12.60
N GLY A 180 17.83 -4.18 11.81
CA GLY A 180 18.76 -5.29 12.05
C GLY A 180 18.38 -6.23 13.21
N ALA A 181 17.36 -5.91 14.03
CA ALA A 181 16.90 -6.82 15.07
C ALA A 181 16.26 -8.08 14.47
N LYS A 182 16.22 -9.18 15.25
CA LYS A 182 15.53 -10.39 14.86
C LYS A 182 14.04 -10.11 14.67
N ARG A 183 13.48 -10.54 13.53
CA ARG A 183 12.03 -10.56 13.30
C ARG A 183 11.39 -11.66 14.14
N VAL A 184 10.39 -11.30 14.94
CA VAL A 184 9.62 -12.21 15.80
C VAL A 184 8.28 -12.46 15.14
N LYS A 185 7.93 -13.73 14.90
CA LYS A 185 6.63 -14.09 14.34
C LYS A 185 5.53 -13.65 15.30
N MET A 186 4.54 -12.93 14.79
CA MET A 186 3.43 -12.42 15.59
C MET A 186 2.17 -13.28 15.49
N SER A 187 1.96 -13.89 14.33
CA SER A 187 0.74 -14.61 14.00
C SER A 187 1.01 -15.66 12.92
N ASP A 188 0.18 -16.70 12.91
CA ASP A 188 0.09 -17.69 11.83
C ASP A 188 -0.81 -17.22 10.68
N ALA A 189 -1.48 -16.07 10.83
CA ALA A 189 -2.36 -15.50 9.81
C ALA A 189 -1.62 -15.30 8.47
N THR A 190 -2.25 -15.78 7.40
CA THR A 190 -1.87 -15.50 6.01
C THR A 190 -2.37 -14.11 5.61
N PRO A 191 -1.89 -13.54 4.49
CA PRO A 191 -2.47 -12.30 3.95
C PRO A 191 -3.99 -12.38 3.75
N ALA A 192 -4.51 -13.54 3.32
CA ALA A 192 -5.94 -13.74 3.13
C ALA A 192 -6.74 -13.64 4.44
N ASP A 193 -6.18 -14.16 5.54
CA ASP A 193 -6.75 -14.04 6.88
C ASP A 193 -6.81 -12.56 7.34
N LEU A 194 -5.87 -11.73 6.87
CA LEU A 194 -5.83 -10.29 7.09
C LEU A 194 -6.72 -9.49 6.12
N GLY A 195 -7.43 -10.16 5.21
CA GLY A 195 -8.29 -9.51 4.21
C GLY A 195 -7.51 -8.89 3.04
N ILE A 196 -6.34 -9.46 2.73
CA ILE A 196 -5.45 -9.08 1.63
C ILE A 196 -5.39 -10.22 0.62
N HIS A 197 -5.69 -9.93 -0.64
CA HIS A 197 -5.55 -10.89 -1.73
C HIS A 197 -4.08 -11.08 -2.10
N VAL A 198 -3.73 -12.28 -2.52
CA VAL A 198 -2.44 -12.60 -3.11
C VAL A 198 -2.73 -13.11 -4.52
N ASP A 199 -2.24 -12.39 -5.52
CA ASP A 199 -2.31 -12.82 -6.92
C ASP A 199 -1.10 -13.70 -7.22
N GLU A 200 -1.28 -14.85 -7.87
CA GLU A 200 -0.26 -15.91 -8.00
C GLU A 200 0.93 -15.53 -8.88
#